data_AF-A0A7T5RK48-F1
#
_entry.id   AF-A0A7T5RK48-F1
#
_cell.length_a   1.000
_cell.length_b   1.000
_cell.length_c   1.000
_cell.angle_alpha   90.00
_cell.angle_beta   90.00
_cell.angle_gamma   90.00
#
_symmetry.space_group_name_H-M   'P 1'
#
loop_
_entity.id
_entity.type
_entity.pdbx_description
1 polymer ?
#
loop_
_entity_poly.entity_id
_entity_poly.type
_entity_poly.pdbx_seq_one_letter_code
_entity_poly.pdbx_strand_id
1 'polypeptide(L)' 'MWMTDYIREIKRQFVEVYGFKPLPNSTKHEYNVEVPDGEYPMTIDGKLDKVRIENGGISCCNFE' A
#
# COMPACT_ATOMS: atom_id res chain seq x y z
N MET A 1 0.99 11.52 -9.52
CA MET A 1 0.14 10.33 -9.78
C MET A 1 -1.34 10.58 -9.38
N TRP A 2 -2.33 9.92 -9.98
CA TRP A 2 -3.75 10.00 -9.54
C TRP A 2 -3.95 9.18 -8.25
N MET A 3 -4.93 9.54 -7.41
CA MET A 3 -5.17 8.86 -6.13
C MET A 3 -5.41 7.34 -6.27
N THR A 4 -6.07 6.92 -7.35
CA THR A 4 -6.33 5.50 -7.66
C THR A 4 -5.06 4.73 -8.01
N ASP A 5 -4.14 5.36 -8.75
CA ASP A 5 -2.85 4.75 -9.10
C ASP A 5 -1.91 4.72 -7.88
N TYR A 6 -1.99 5.74 -7.02
CA TYR A 6 -1.26 5.80 -5.76
C TYR A 6 -1.66 4.64 -4.82
N ILE A 7 -2.96 4.42 -4.62
CA ILE A 7 -3.46 3.29 -3.81
C ILE A 7 -3.06 1.95 -4.43
N ARG A 8 -3.08 1.83 -5.76
CA ARG A 8 -2.64 0.61 -6.45
C ARG A 8 -1.16 0.33 -6.21
N GLU A 9 -0.32 1.35 -6.27
CA GLU A 9 1.11 1.25 -6.03
C GLU A 9 1.43 0.84 -4.58
N ILE A 10 0.75 1.44 -3.59
CA ILE A 10 0.84 1.02 -2.19
C ILE A 10 0.56 -0.48 -2.05
N LYS A 11 -0.58 -0.93 -2.59
CA LYS A 11 -0.98 -2.33 -2.49
C LYS A 11 -0.04 -3.27 -3.24
N ARG A 12 0.55 -2.83 -4.36
CA ARG A 12 1.61 -3.57 -5.06
C ARG A 12 2.85 -3.72 -4.17
N GLN A 13 3.31 -2.65 -3.53
CA GLN A 13 4.48 -2.71 -2.64
C GLN A 13 4.25 -3.60 -1.42
N PHE A 14 3.03 -3.64 -0.88
CA PHE A 14 2.70 -4.60 0.18
C PHE A 14 2.95 -6.05 -0.24
N VAL A 15 2.64 -6.41 -1.49
CA VAL A 15 2.90 -7.76 -2.01
C VAL A 15 4.37 -7.95 -2.39
N GLU A 16 4.92 -7.05 -3.19
CA GLU A 16 6.23 -7.25 -3.83
C GLU A 16 7.42 -6.92 -2.92
N VAL A 17 7.29 -5.90 -2.07
CA VAL A 17 8.37 -5.42 -1.20
C VAL A 17 8.25 -6.02 0.20
N TYR A 18 7.05 -5.98 0.78
CA TYR A 18 6.81 -6.49 2.13
C TYR A 18 6.41 -7.97 2.18
N GLY A 19 6.13 -8.60 1.03
CA GLY A 19 5.86 -10.03 0.95
C GLY A 19 4.49 -10.46 1.49
N PHE A 20 3.55 -9.52 1.66
CA PHE A 20 2.21 -9.86 2.09
C PHE A 20 1.48 -10.68 1.03
N LYS A 21 0.70 -11.67 1.50
CA LYS A 21 -0.01 -12.56 0.59
C LYS A 21 -1.29 -11.89 0.08
N PRO A 22 -1.51 -11.87 -1.24
CA PRO A 22 -2.78 -11.44 -1.79
C PRO A 22 -3.90 -12.39 -1.34
N LEU A 23 -5.05 -11.83 -1.05
CA LEU A 23 -6.28 -12.56 -0.76
C LEU A 23 -6.83 -13.22 -2.03
N PRO A 24 -7.66 -14.27 -1.93
CA PRO A 24 -8.19 -15.00 -3.09
C PRO A 24 -8.95 -14.14 -4.11
N ASN A 25 -9.50 -13.00 -3.69
CA ASN A 25 -10.20 -12.03 -4.52
C ASN A 25 -9.30 -10.90 -5.07
N SER A 26 -7.98 -11.00 -4.88
CA SER A 26 -7.02 -10.03 -5.39
C SER A 26 -6.88 -10.18 -6.91
N THR A 27 -6.95 -9.08 -7.64
CA THR A 27 -6.72 -9.04 -9.09
C THR A 27 -5.50 -8.17 -9.42
N LYS A 28 -5.00 -8.25 -10.67
CA LYS A 28 -3.91 -7.36 -11.13
C LYS A 28 -4.28 -5.88 -11.10
N HIS A 29 -5.58 -5.55 -11.12
CA HIS A 29 -6.07 -4.17 -11.09
C HIS A 29 -6.40 -3.69 -9.68
N GLU A 30 -6.73 -4.63 -8.78
CA GLU A 30 -7.11 -4.37 -7.41
C GLU A 30 -6.47 -5.42 -6.50
N TYR A 31 -5.33 -5.05 -5.93
CA TYR A 31 -4.66 -5.87 -4.93
C TYR A 31 -5.47 -5.85 -3.64
N ASN A 32 -5.99 -7.01 -3.25
CA ASN A 32 -6.65 -7.19 -1.96
C ASN A 32 -5.67 -7.94 -1.08
N VAL A 33 -5.18 -7.27 -0.05
CA VAL A 33 -4.15 -7.78 0.86
C VAL A 33 -4.60 -7.46 2.27
N GLU A 34 -4.50 -8.45 3.15
CA GLU A 34 -4.66 -8.22 4.59
C GLU A 34 -3.30 -7.78 5.13
N VAL A 35 -3.19 -6.50 5.46
CA VAL A 35 -1.98 -5.89 6.01
C VAL A 35 -2.23 -5.59 7.48
N PRO A 36 -1.38 -6.06 8.41
CA PRO A 36 -1.49 -5.71 9.82
C PRO A 36 -1.38 -4.20 10.02
N ASP A 37 -2.06 -3.69 11.04
CA ASP A 37 -1.91 -2.31 11.47
C ASP A 37 -0.44 -2.01 11.79
N GLY A 38 0.04 -0.85 11.35
CA GLY A 38 1.45 -0.51 11.42
C GLY A 38 1.85 0.60 10.46
N GLU A 39 3.15 0.91 10.46
CA GLU A 39 3.74 1.92 9.61
C GLU A 39 4.70 1.29 8.60
N TYR A 40 4.51 1.63 7.33
CA TYR A 40 5.19 1.03 6.20
C TYR A 40 5.82 2.15 5.35
N PRO A 41 7.12 2.43 5.54
CA PRO A 41 7.83 3.37 4.69
C PRO A 41 7.92 2.80 3.26
N MET A 42 7.44 3.54 2.28
CA MET A 42 7.37 3.13 0.89
C MET A 42 7.86 4.25 -0.01
N THR A 43 8.60 3.94 -1.06
CA THR A 43 8.99 4.94 -2.05
C THR A 43 7.98 4.96 -3.18
N ILE A 44 7.17 6.01 -3.29
CA ILE A 44 6.08 6.13 -4.26
C ILE A 44 6.28 7.41 -5.07
N ASP A 45 6.26 7.30 -6.41
CA ASP A 45 6.50 8.44 -7.31
C ASP A 45 7.86 9.16 -7.03
N GLY A 46 8.86 8.41 -6.55
CA GLY A 46 10.17 8.93 -6.17
C GLY A 46 10.23 9.65 -4.81
N LYS A 47 9.13 9.69 -4.05
CA LYS A 47 9.05 10.28 -2.71
C LYS A 47 8.98 9.20 -1.63
N LEU A 48 9.45 9.52 -0.43
CA LEU A 48 9.34 8.63 0.71
C LEU A 48 8.00 8.89 1.42
N ASP A 49 7.06 7.99 1.23
CA ASP A 49 5.75 8.02 1.86
C ASP A 49 5.73 7.12 3.10
N LYS A 50 5.12 7.61 4.18
CA LYS A 50 4.84 6.79 5.36
C LYS A 50 3.40 6.32 5.30
N VAL A 51 3.19 5.10 4.81
CA VAL A 51 1.87 4.49 4.72
C VAL A 51 1.54 3.84 6.06
N ARG A 52 0.51 4.32 6.75
CA ARG A 52 0.04 3.77 8.02
C ARG A 52 -1.25 3.00 7.79
N ILE A 53 -1.29 1.77 8.27
CA ILE A 53 -2.51 0.95 8.30
C ILE A 53 -3.11 1.03 9.70
N GLU A 54 -4.39 1.41 9.79
CA GLU A 54 -5.17 1.40 11.02
C GLU A 54 -6.56 0.83 10.78
N ASN A 55 -6.94 -0.20 11.52
CA ASN A 55 -8.22 -0.90 11.37
C ASN A 55 -8.52 -1.32 9.92
N GLY A 56 -7.49 -1.72 9.16
CA GLY A 56 -7.60 -2.08 7.74
C GLY A 56 -7.79 -0.89 6.77
N GLY A 57 -7.79 0.34 7.27
CA GLY A 57 -7.77 1.56 6.47
C GLY A 57 -6.34 1.99 6.13
N ILE A 58 -6.12 2.45 4.90
CA ILE A 58 -4.85 3.04 4.47
C ILE A 58 -4.87 4.53 4.80
N SER A 59 -4.05 4.95 5.76
CA SER A 59 -3.79 6.35 6.10
C SER A 59 -2.40 6.74 5.62
N CYS A 60 -2.30 7.66 4.67
CA CYS A 60 -1.02 8.03 4.07
C CYS A 60 -0.55 9.37 4.65
N CYS A 61 0.68 9.41 5.15
CA CYS A 61 1.36 10.64 5.54
C CYS A 61 2.55 10.86 4.61
N ASN A 62 2.42 11.80 3.67
CA ASN A 62 3.58 12.30 2.94
C ASN A 62 4.51 13.00 3.93
N PHE A 63 5.74 12.51 4.08
CA PHE A 63 6.82 13.27 4.70
C PHE A 63 7.59 13.94 3.56
N GLU A 64 7.24 15.20 3.30
CA GLU A 64 7.92 16.21 2.45
C GLU A 64 8.61 15.73 1.15
#